data_AF-A0A2M7K2K0-F1
#
_entry.id   AF-A0A2M7K2K0-F1
#
_cell.length_a   1.000
_cell.length_b   1.000
_cell.length_c   1.000
_cell.angle_alpha   90.00
_cell.angle_beta   90.00
_cell.angle_gamma   90.00
#
_symmetry.space_group_name_H-M   'P 1'
#
loop_
_entity.id
_entity.type
_entity.pdbx_description
1 polymer ?
#
loop_
_entity_poly.entity_id
_entity_poly.type
_entity_poly.pdbx_seq_one_letter_code
_entity_poly.pdbx_strand_id
1 'polypeptide(L)'
;IVDTTGEAVGGVVMMLKGKNASQVIDGVKEKITLIQKSLPEGLEIEPYLDRTDLVDRALGTVTKNLIEGGLIVIFILVLLLGNFRAGLIVASVIPLSMLFAISLMNLFGVSGNLMSLGAIDFGLIVDGAVIIVESVVHRITQSTTHHVGIKKLSNKQMDFEVLSSAKRMMNSATFGQIIILIVYLPILALVGIEGKMFRPMAQTVSFAIFGALILSLTYVPVASALFLSKKTIQKINISDKIMNGINKTFTPLLNISFKHKISVVIISFTLLCISLFMFNSLGGEFIPQLEEGDLAAGVATLQGGSLSNTIETVEKANKILMTKFPEVKHAICKIGTGEIPTDPTPMETGDYIIVMKDKS
;
A
#
# COMPACT_ATOMS: atom_id res chain seq x y z
N ILE A 1 7.05 -10.19 -32.70
CA ILE A 1 7.88 -11.22 -32.00
C ILE A 1 9.24 -10.99 -32.58
N VAL A 2 10.11 -10.31 -31.84
CA VAL A 2 11.49 -10.07 -32.28
C VAL A 2 12.05 -11.42 -32.70
N ASP A 3 12.38 -11.57 -33.98
CA ASP A 3 12.93 -12.81 -34.51
C ASP A 3 14.26 -13.05 -33.80
N THR A 4 14.27 -13.99 -32.85
CA THR A 4 15.36 -14.23 -31.90
C THR A 4 16.60 -14.88 -32.52
N THR A 5 16.71 -14.85 -33.85
CA THR A 5 17.72 -15.60 -34.62
C THR A 5 18.77 -14.72 -35.29
N GLY A 6 18.73 -13.39 -35.10
CA GLY A 6 19.69 -12.49 -35.72
C GLY A 6 20.05 -11.26 -34.89
N GLU A 7 21.08 -10.56 -35.33
CA GLU A 7 21.48 -9.26 -34.80
C GLU A 7 20.46 -8.19 -35.21
N ALA A 8 20.18 -7.25 -34.29
CA ALA A 8 19.27 -6.14 -34.54
C ALA A 8 19.89 -4.82 -34.06
N VAL A 9 19.51 -3.72 -34.72
CA VAL A 9 19.87 -2.38 -34.28
C VAL A 9 18.85 -1.92 -33.24
N GLY A 10 19.33 -1.63 -32.03
CA GLY A 10 18.51 -1.18 -30.91
C GLY A 10 18.76 0.27 -30.53
N GLY A 11 17.81 0.85 -29.79
CA GLY A 11 17.95 2.16 -29.17
C GLY A 11 17.32 2.17 -27.78
N VAL A 12 17.93 2.89 -26.83
CA VAL A 12 17.41 3.04 -25.47
C VAL A 12 17.02 4.49 -25.25
N VAL A 13 15.77 4.72 -24.81
CA VAL A 13 15.32 6.06 -24.44
C VAL A 13 15.61 6.30 -22.97
N MET A 14 16.48 7.28 -22.69
CA MET A 14 16.81 7.68 -21.33
C MET A 14 15.91 8.81 -20.84
N MET A 15 15.30 8.62 -19.69
CA MET A 15 14.50 9.64 -19.03
C MET A 15 15.38 10.64 -18.29
N LEU A 16 15.04 11.94 -18.36
CA LEU A 16 15.66 12.96 -17.51
C LEU A 16 15.36 12.71 -16.03
N LYS A 17 16.36 12.90 -15.17
CA LYS A 17 16.24 12.72 -13.73
C LYS A 17 15.08 13.56 -13.16
N GLY A 18 14.21 12.90 -12.39
CA GLY A 18 13.06 13.55 -11.73
C GLY A 18 11.82 13.75 -12.61
N LYS A 19 11.84 13.30 -13.87
CA LYS A 19 10.62 13.24 -14.69
C LYS A 19 9.79 11.99 -14.36
N ASN A 20 8.53 12.02 -14.77
CA ASN A 20 7.60 10.91 -14.61
C ASN A 20 7.80 9.90 -15.77
N ALA A 21 8.08 8.64 -15.44
CA ALA A 21 8.36 7.61 -16.42
C ALA A 21 7.17 7.33 -17.35
N SER A 22 5.96 7.21 -16.82
CA SER A 22 4.75 6.95 -17.60
C SER A 22 4.49 8.09 -18.60
N GLN A 23 4.54 9.35 -18.17
CA GLN A 23 4.34 10.50 -19.07
C GLN A 23 5.40 10.57 -20.19
N VAL A 24 6.65 10.22 -19.88
CA VAL A 24 7.73 10.22 -20.87
C VAL A 24 7.52 9.08 -21.88
N ILE A 25 7.14 7.89 -21.41
CA ILE A 25 6.92 6.75 -22.29
C ILE A 25 5.70 6.98 -23.20
N ASP A 26 4.62 7.59 -22.70
CA ASP A 26 3.46 7.94 -23.52
C ASP A 26 3.85 8.85 -24.69
N GLY A 27 4.65 9.89 -24.40
CA GLY A 27 5.18 10.79 -25.44
C GLY A 27 6.11 10.08 -26.42
N VAL A 28 6.91 9.11 -25.95
CA VAL A 28 7.76 8.28 -26.81
C VAL A 28 6.92 7.40 -27.73
N LYS A 29 5.91 6.70 -27.20
CA LYS A 29 4.99 5.85 -27.99
C LYS A 29 4.27 6.64 -29.08
N GLU A 30 3.82 7.84 -28.75
CA GLU A 30 3.17 8.73 -29.72
C GLU A 30 4.15 9.13 -30.85
N LYS A 31 5.39 9.47 -30.51
CA LYS A 31 6.43 9.79 -31.50
C LYS A 31 6.88 8.60 -32.33
N ILE A 32 7.05 7.43 -31.73
CA ILE A 32 7.41 6.19 -32.45
C ILE A 32 6.32 5.85 -33.47
N THR A 33 5.04 6.00 -33.11
CA THR A 33 3.92 5.79 -34.05
C THR A 33 3.98 6.72 -35.27
N LEU A 34 4.42 7.97 -35.09
CA LEU A 34 4.61 8.92 -36.20
C LEU A 34 5.84 8.58 -37.05
N ILE A 35 6.94 8.17 -36.41
CA ILE A 35 8.18 7.78 -37.09
C ILE A 35 7.96 6.52 -37.92
N GLN A 36 7.22 5.54 -37.38
CA GLN A 36 6.91 4.27 -38.04
C GLN A 36 6.25 4.48 -39.42
N LYS A 37 5.43 5.53 -39.58
CA LYS A 37 4.80 5.89 -40.87
C LYS A 37 5.77 6.45 -41.91
N SER A 38 6.92 6.95 -41.46
CA SER A 38 7.95 7.55 -42.31
C SER A 38 9.07 6.56 -42.67
N LEU A 39 9.05 5.36 -42.07
CA LEU A 39 10.05 4.33 -42.35
C LEU A 39 9.81 3.65 -43.71
N PRO A 40 10.87 3.22 -44.40
CA PRO A 40 10.76 2.39 -45.60
C PRO A 40 9.99 1.09 -45.34
N GLU A 41 9.38 0.54 -46.40
CA GLU A 41 8.74 -0.78 -46.33
C GLU A 41 9.75 -1.85 -45.86
N GLY A 42 9.34 -2.67 -44.89
CA GLY A 42 10.16 -3.73 -44.30
C GLY A 42 10.91 -3.34 -43.00
N LEU A 43 10.86 -2.09 -42.56
CA LEU A 43 11.41 -1.65 -41.26
C LEU A 43 10.31 -1.53 -40.19
N GLU A 44 10.43 -2.30 -39.11
CA GLU A 44 9.51 -2.28 -37.97
C GLU A 44 10.25 -1.96 -36.67
N ILE A 45 9.72 -1.01 -35.89
CA ILE A 45 10.20 -0.73 -34.53
C ILE A 45 9.37 -1.54 -33.54
N GLU A 46 9.94 -2.63 -33.04
CA GLU A 46 9.33 -3.40 -31.94
C GLU A 46 9.93 -2.98 -30.57
N PRO A 47 9.11 -2.52 -29.61
CA PRO A 47 9.59 -2.25 -28.26
C PRO A 47 9.88 -3.58 -27.55
N TYR A 48 11.11 -3.75 -27.08
CA TYR A 48 11.49 -4.96 -26.37
C TYR A 48 11.42 -4.86 -24.85
N LEU A 49 11.44 -3.65 -24.28
CA LEU A 49 11.25 -3.42 -22.85
C LEU A 49 10.41 -2.15 -22.67
N ASP A 50 9.30 -2.27 -21.95
CA ASP A 50 8.44 -1.15 -21.60
C ASP A 50 8.26 -1.06 -20.08
N ARG A 51 8.77 0.02 -19.49
CA ARG A 51 8.63 0.26 -18.04
C ARG A 51 7.19 0.54 -17.62
N THR A 52 6.29 0.89 -18.56
CA THR A 52 4.86 1.11 -18.28
C THR A 52 4.21 -0.17 -17.77
N ASP A 53 4.58 -1.34 -18.31
CA ASP A 53 3.98 -2.63 -17.92
C ASP A 53 4.19 -2.92 -16.42
N LEU A 54 5.39 -2.65 -15.91
CA LEU A 54 5.67 -2.78 -14.48
C LEU A 54 4.85 -1.79 -13.66
N VAL A 55 4.76 -0.53 -14.10
CA VAL A 55 4.00 0.52 -13.41
C VAL A 55 2.52 0.16 -13.35
N ASP A 56 1.94 -0.30 -14.46
CA ASP A 56 0.52 -0.66 -14.55
C ASP A 56 0.19 -1.90 -13.71
N ARG A 57 1.04 -2.94 -13.73
CA ARG A 57 0.88 -4.11 -12.86
C ARG A 57 0.96 -3.74 -11.38
N ALA A 58 1.92 -2.88 -11.02
CA ALA A 58 2.09 -2.39 -9.66
C ALA A 58 0.87 -1.57 -9.20
N LEU A 59 0.41 -0.62 -10.03
CA LEU A 59 -0.77 0.20 -9.75
C LEU A 59 -2.06 -0.63 -9.69
N GLY A 60 -2.22 -1.61 -10.57
CA GLY A 60 -3.34 -2.54 -10.56
C GLY A 60 -3.39 -3.36 -9.27
N THR A 61 -2.24 -3.86 -8.81
CA THR A 61 -2.11 -4.59 -7.54
C THR A 61 -2.46 -3.72 -6.34
N VAL A 62 -1.92 -2.50 -6.28
CA VAL A 62 -2.25 -1.55 -5.19
C VAL A 62 -3.73 -1.18 -5.21
N THR A 63 -4.29 -0.90 -6.39
CA THR A 63 -5.70 -0.53 -6.52
C THR A 63 -6.61 -1.68 -6.06
N LYS A 64 -6.32 -2.90 -6.49
CA LYS A 64 -7.04 -4.10 -6.05
C LYS A 64 -6.94 -4.27 -4.53
N ASN A 65 -5.75 -4.18 -3.96
CA ASN A 65 -5.53 -4.31 -2.52
C ASN A 65 -6.23 -3.21 -1.71
N LEU A 66 -6.23 -1.96 -2.20
CA LEU A 66 -6.94 -0.85 -1.55
C LEU A 66 -8.46 -1.05 -1.60
N ILE A 67 -9.01 -1.55 -2.70
CA ILE A 67 -10.44 -1.83 -2.82
C ILE A 67 -10.81 -3.01 -1.91
N GLU A 68 -10.09 -4.13 -1.99
CA GLU A 68 -10.35 -5.33 -1.19
C GLU A 68 -10.19 -5.05 0.31
N GLY A 69 -9.09 -4.41 0.71
CA GLY A 69 -8.84 -4.00 2.08
C GLY A 69 -9.89 -3.02 2.59
N GLY A 70 -10.28 -2.04 1.78
CA GLY A 70 -11.33 -1.09 2.11
C GLY A 70 -12.68 -1.79 2.33
N LEU A 71 -13.06 -2.71 1.43
CA LEU A 71 -14.29 -3.49 1.56
C LEU A 71 -14.30 -4.38 2.81
N ILE A 72 -13.17 -5.02 3.14
CA ILE A 72 -13.04 -5.84 4.37
C ILE A 72 -13.24 -4.96 5.60
N VAL A 73 -12.61 -3.79 5.66
CA VAL A 73 -12.76 -2.86 6.78
C VAL A 73 -14.21 -2.41 6.92
N ILE A 74 -14.86 -1.99 5.83
CA ILE A 74 -16.27 -1.60 5.84
C ILE A 74 -17.16 -2.74 6.33
N PHE A 75 -16.92 -3.96 5.84
CA PHE A 75 -17.67 -5.15 6.22
C PHE A 75 -17.55 -5.43 7.72
N ILE A 76 -16.32 -5.46 8.26
CA ILE A 76 -16.06 -5.69 9.68
C ILE A 76 -16.70 -4.58 10.54
N LEU A 77 -16.60 -3.32 10.12
CA LEU A 77 -17.18 -2.18 10.83
C LEU A 77 -18.71 -2.26 10.91
N VAL A 78 -19.39 -2.54 9.80
CA VAL A 78 -20.85 -2.72 9.80
C VAL A 78 -21.25 -3.91 10.68
N LEU A 79 -20.49 -5.01 10.61
CA LEU A 79 -20.76 -6.23 11.35
C LEU A 79 -20.58 -6.03 12.86
N LEU A 80 -19.50 -5.38 13.31
CA LEU A 80 -19.20 -5.18 14.72
C LEU A 80 -19.96 -4.01 15.34
N LEU A 81 -20.21 -2.91 14.63
CA LEU A 81 -21.02 -1.80 15.17
C LEU A 81 -22.51 -2.15 15.24
N GLY A 82 -22.96 -3.17 14.50
CA GLY A 82 -24.37 -3.58 14.44
C GLY A 82 -25.31 -2.52 13.86
N ASN A 83 -24.79 -1.38 13.40
CA ASN A 83 -25.55 -0.27 12.85
C ASN A 83 -24.94 0.13 11.50
N PHE A 84 -25.65 -0.20 10.42
CA PHE A 84 -25.23 0.09 9.05
C PHE A 84 -24.91 1.57 8.82
N ARG A 85 -25.66 2.49 9.44
CA ARG A 85 -25.41 3.94 9.29
C ARG A 85 -24.13 4.36 9.98
N ALA A 86 -23.88 3.82 11.18
CA ALA A 86 -22.64 4.07 11.92
C ALA A 86 -21.43 3.55 11.12
N GLY A 87 -21.51 2.33 10.59
CA GLY A 87 -20.47 1.76 9.73
C GLY A 87 -20.24 2.58 8.46
N LEU A 88 -21.30 3.07 7.80
CA LEU A 88 -21.15 3.93 6.62
C LEU A 88 -20.52 5.31 6.93
N ILE A 89 -20.82 5.90 8.10
CA ILE A 89 -20.17 7.16 8.52
C ILE A 89 -18.67 6.93 8.66
N VAL A 90 -18.25 5.87 9.37
CA VAL A 90 -16.82 5.55 9.51
C VAL A 90 -16.20 5.22 8.15
N ALA A 91 -16.88 4.41 7.33
CA ALA A 91 -16.43 4.05 5.99
C ALA A 91 -16.16 5.28 5.12
N SER A 92 -16.99 6.33 5.23
CA SER A 92 -16.81 7.57 4.47
C SER A 92 -15.55 8.36 4.86
N VAL A 93 -14.97 8.12 6.04
CA VAL A 93 -13.71 8.75 6.47
C VAL A 93 -12.53 8.25 5.63
N ILE A 94 -12.57 6.99 5.14
CA ILE A 94 -11.52 6.41 4.30
C ILE A 94 -11.29 7.24 3.02
N PRO A 95 -12.27 7.42 2.11
CA PRO A 95 -12.04 8.18 0.90
C PRO A 95 -11.78 9.67 1.18
N LEU A 96 -12.41 10.26 2.21
CA LEU A 96 -12.20 11.67 2.54
C LEU A 96 -10.78 11.95 3.06
N SER A 97 -10.24 11.08 3.93
CA SER A 97 -8.86 11.19 4.40
C SER A 97 -7.85 10.92 3.29
N MET A 98 -8.16 10.01 2.36
CA MET A 98 -7.35 9.77 1.17
C MET A 98 -7.32 10.98 0.22
N LEU A 99 -8.47 11.63 -0.02
CA LEU A 99 -8.50 12.88 -0.81
C LEU A 99 -7.66 13.97 -0.16
N PHE A 100 -7.72 14.07 1.16
CA PHE A 100 -6.88 15.00 1.92
C PHE A 100 -5.38 14.64 1.78
N ALA A 101 -5.03 13.36 1.90
CA ALA A 101 -3.67 12.89 1.72
C ALA A 101 -3.13 13.18 0.32
N ILE A 102 -3.87 12.84 -0.73
CA ILE A 102 -3.51 13.09 -2.13
C ILE A 102 -3.35 14.60 -2.38
N SER A 103 -4.20 15.43 -1.80
CA SER A 103 -4.09 16.90 -1.91
C SER A 103 -2.78 17.41 -1.30
N LEU A 104 -2.39 16.91 -0.11
CA LEU A 104 -1.12 17.27 0.50
C LEU A 104 0.08 16.67 -0.24
N MET A 105 -0.01 15.45 -0.77
CA MET A 105 1.03 14.85 -1.60
C MET A 105 1.33 15.73 -2.82
N ASN A 106 0.28 16.23 -3.49
CA ASN A 106 0.44 17.16 -4.61
C ASN A 106 1.11 18.48 -4.18
N LEU A 107 0.74 19.01 -3.00
CA LEU A 107 1.30 20.25 -2.46
C LEU A 107 2.79 20.10 -2.07
N PHE A 108 3.17 18.96 -1.49
CA PHE A 108 4.54 18.67 -1.06
C PHE A 108 5.40 17.97 -2.13
N GLY A 109 4.85 17.72 -3.32
CA GLY A 109 5.56 17.06 -4.42
C GLY A 109 5.91 15.59 -4.15
N VAL A 110 5.14 14.90 -3.31
CA VAL A 110 5.34 13.49 -3.00
C VAL A 110 4.75 12.64 -4.13
N SER A 111 5.57 11.81 -4.77
CA SER A 111 5.12 10.94 -5.86
C SER A 111 4.20 9.84 -5.36
N GLY A 112 3.03 9.69 -6.00
CA GLY A 112 2.15 8.52 -5.82
C GLY A 112 2.69 7.30 -6.54
N ASN A 113 3.53 6.54 -5.86
CA ASN A 113 4.09 5.27 -6.34
C ASN A 113 3.67 4.08 -5.45
N LEU A 114 4.02 2.86 -5.88
CA LEU A 114 3.73 1.61 -5.17
C LEU A 114 4.09 1.69 -3.67
N MET A 115 5.28 2.21 -3.35
CA MET A 115 5.79 2.29 -1.97
C MET A 115 4.99 3.29 -1.13
N SER A 116 4.54 4.40 -1.72
CA SER A 116 3.77 5.43 -1.02
C SER A 116 2.31 5.02 -0.74
N LEU A 117 1.66 4.34 -1.70
CA LEU A 117 0.24 3.99 -1.63
C LEU A 117 0.00 2.59 -1.04
N GLY A 118 0.93 1.66 -1.27
CA GLY A 118 0.79 0.25 -0.86
C GLY A 118 0.89 0.01 0.64
N ALA A 119 1.39 0.98 1.40
CA ALA A 119 1.57 0.88 2.84
C ALA A 119 0.43 1.50 3.67
N ILE A 120 -0.66 1.90 3.02
CA ILE A 120 -1.78 2.56 3.70
C ILE A 120 -2.63 1.52 4.42
N ASP A 121 -2.65 1.59 5.75
CA ASP A 121 -3.55 0.80 6.59
C ASP A 121 -4.81 1.61 6.94
N PHE A 122 -5.96 1.17 6.41
CA PHE A 122 -7.24 1.80 6.71
C PHE A 122 -7.62 1.67 8.19
N GLY A 123 -7.18 0.63 8.89
CA GLY A 123 -7.45 0.43 10.31
C GLY A 123 -6.95 1.59 11.15
N LEU A 124 -5.69 2.00 10.94
CA LEU A 124 -5.09 3.17 11.59
C LEU A 124 -5.81 4.48 11.24
N ILE A 125 -6.27 4.62 9.99
CA ILE A 125 -6.97 5.81 9.51
C ILE A 125 -8.35 5.95 10.17
N VAL A 126 -9.11 4.86 10.28
CA VAL A 126 -10.50 4.91 10.77
C VAL A 126 -10.62 4.84 12.29
N ASP A 127 -9.57 4.41 13.02
CA ASP A 127 -9.61 4.17 14.47
C ASP A 127 -10.24 5.32 15.26
N GLY A 128 -9.73 6.55 15.08
CA GLY A 128 -10.28 7.73 15.77
C GLY A 128 -11.75 8.00 15.46
N ALA A 129 -12.19 7.73 14.22
CA ALA A 129 -13.59 7.86 13.83
C ALA A 129 -14.47 6.77 14.46
N VAL A 130 -13.98 5.52 14.52
CA VAL A 130 -14.66 4.39 15.16
C VAL A 130 -14.92 4.68 16.62
N ILE A 131 -13.88 5.09 17.36
CA ILE A 131 -13.96 5.36 18.80
C ILE A 131 -15.02 6.44 19.09
N ILE A 132 -15.09 7.50 18.28
CA ILE A 132 -16.09 8.57 18.42
C ILE A 132 -17.50 8.06 18.08
N VAL A 133 -17.67 7.39 16.94
CA VAL A 133 -18.99 6.89 16.49
C VAL A 133 -19.54 5.85 17.47
N GLU A 134 -18.72 4.92 17.94
CA GLU A 134 -19.11 3.93 18.94
C GLU A 134 -19.53 4.60 20.24
N SER A 135 -18.76 5.59 20.72
CA SER A 135 -19.11 6.36 21.91
C SER A 135 -20.45 7.08 21.77
N VAL A 136 -20.74 7.64 20.60
CA VAL A 136 -22.02 8.30 20.32
C VAL A 136 -23.16 7.29 20.27
N VAL A 137 -22.98 6.16 19.57
CA VAL A 137 -24.00 5.09 19.47
C VAL A 137 -24.31 4.50 20.85
N HIS A 138 -23.27 4.24 21.65
CA HIS A 138 -23.41 3.74 23.01
C HIS A 138 -24.13 4.75 23.90
N ARG A 139 -23.79 6.04 23.81
CA ARG A 139 -24.45 7.11 24.55
C ARG A 139 -25.93 7.27 24.18
N ILE A 140 -26.27 7.22 22.88
CA ILE A 140 -27.67 7.28 22.41
C ILE A 140 -28.47 6.10 22.96
N THR A 141 -27.87 4.92 23.05
CA THR A 141 -28.53 3.73 23.61
C THR A 141 -28.75 3.88 25.12
N GLN A 142 -27.76 4.41 25.86
CA GLN A 142 -27.87 4.71 27.29
C GLN A 142 -28.77 5.92 27.61
N SER A 143 -29.06 6.78 26.63
CA SER A 143 -29.94 7.94 26.83
C SER A 143 -31.38 7.55 27.21
N THR A 144 -31.80 6.29 26.99
CA THR A 144 -33.04 5.73 27.57
C THR A 144 -33.10 5.86 29.09
N THR A 145 -31.95 5.79 29.77
CA THR A 145 -31.82 5.91 31.23
C THR A 145 -31.83 7.37 31.68
N HIS A 146 -31.31 8.30 30.87
CA HIS A 146 -31.28 9.73 31.18
C HIS A 146 -32.56 10.48 30.76
N HIS A 147 -33.29 9.97 29.77
CA HIS A 147 -34.53 10.55 29.25
C HIS A 147 -35.65 9.52 29.35
N VAL A 148 -36.05 9.24 30.59
CA VAL A 148 -37.07 8.23 30.92
C VAL A 148 -38.36 8.52 30.15
N GLY A 149 -38.79 7.56 29.33
CA GLY A 149 -40.04 7.64 28.54
C GLY A 149 -39.91 8.20 27.12
N ILE A 150 -38.75 8.73 26.72
CA ILE A 150 -38.55 9.29 25.38
C ILE A 150 -38.04 8.20 24.41
N LYS A 151 -38.91 7.75 23.50
CA LYS A 151 -38.58 6.75 22.46
C LYS A 151 -37.79 7.34 21.27
N LYS A 152 -37.78 8.66 21.11
CA LYS A 152 -37.12 9.36 20.01
C LYS A 152 -36.60 10.73 20.46
N LEU A 153 -35.30 10.96 20.31
CA LEU A 153 -34.67 12.24 20.63
C LEU A 153 -35.11 13.34 19.67
N SER A 154 -35.32 14.55 20.18
CA SER A 154 -35.43 15.78 19.37
C SER A 154 -34.08 16.14 18.74
N ASN A 155 -34.07 16.97 17.69
CA ASN A 155 -32.83 17.42 17.04
C ASN A 155 -31.85 18.05 18.05
N LYS A 156 -32.35 18.97 18.89
CA LYS A 156 -31.53 19.63 19.92
C LYS A 156 -30.96 18.66 20.96
N GLN A 157 -31.72 17.62 21.31
CA GLN A 157 -31.27 16.59 22.26
C GLN A 157 -30.23 15.67 21.61
N MET A 158 -30.42 15.32 20.33
CA MET A 158 -29.45 14.55 19.56
C MET A 158 -28.13 15.28 19.46
N ASP A 159 -28.15 16.56 19.09
CA ASP A 159 -26.94 17.38 18.96
C ASP A 159 -26.19 17.48 20.30
N PHE A 160 -26.93 17.63 21.42
CA PHE A 160 -26.34 17.67 22.75
C PHE A 160 -25.70 16.34 23.17
N GLU A 161 -26.39 15.20 22.97
CA GLU A 161 -25.85 13.88 23.32
C GLU A 161 -24.64 13.52 22.46
N VAL A 162 -24.68 13.82 21.16
CA VAL A 162 -23.55 13.61 20.24
C VAL A 162 -22.36 14.47 20.66
N LEU A 163 -22.55 15.77 20.87
CA LEU A 163 -21.47 16.68 21.22
C LEU A 163 -20.87 16.36 22.59
N SER A 164 -21.69 16.02 23.58
CA SER A 164 -21.21 15.65 24.91
C SER A 164 -20.44 14.32 24.92
N SER A 165 -20.89 13.33 24.15
CA SER A 165 -20.18 12.05 24.00
C SER A 165 -18.88 12.20 23.22
N ALA A 166 -18.94 12.88 22.08
CA ALA A 166 -17.78 13.15 21.23
C ALA A 166 -16.71 13.90 22.02
N LYS A 167 -17.05 15.00 22.72
CA LYS A 167 -16.09 15.79 23.50
C LYS A 167 -15.32 14.98 24.54
N ARG A 168 -15.98 14.01 25.19
CA ARG A 168 -15.33 13.13 26.18
C ARG A 168 -14.29 12.23 25.52
N MET A 169 -14.62 11.65 24.37
CA MET A 169 -13.77 10.67 23.71
C MET A 169 -12.72 11.30 22.77
N MET A 170 -12.97 12.53 22.34
CA MET A 170 -12.15 13.31 21.41
C MET A 170 -10.70 13.44 21.86
N ASN A 171 -10.48 13.72 23.14
CA ASN A 171 -9.13 13.84 23.70
C ASN A 171 -8.36 12.52 23.61
N SER A 172 -9.03 11.39 23.88
CA SER A 172 -8.41 10.05 23.81
C SER A 172 -8.07 9.68 22.36
N ALA A 173 -9.02 9.86 21.43
CA ALA A 173 -8.82 9.56 20.02
C ALA A 173 -7.73 10.43 19.39
N THR A 174 -7.76 11.74 19.68
CA THR A 174 -6.76 12.69 19.17
C THR A 174 -5.37 12.37 19.69
N PHE A 175 -5.24 12.09 20.99
CA PHE A 175 -3.96 11.77 21.59
C PHE A 175 -3.37 10.47 21.01
N GLY A 176 -4.21 9.44 20.78
CA GLY A 176 -3.80 8.22 20.08
C GLY A 176 -3.30 8.50 18.66
N GLN A 177 -4.03 9.29 17.88
CA GLN A 177 -3.62 9.66 16.51
C GLN A 177 -2.32 10.47 16.49
N ILE A 178 -2.10 11.36 17.46
CA ILE A 178 -0.83 12.10 17.61
C ILE A 178 0.33 11.15 17.92
N ILE A 179 0.13 10.15 18.79
CA ILE A 179 1.16 9.13 19.06
C ILE A 179 1.54 8.41 17.77
N ILE A 180 0.56 7.99 16.97
CA ILE A 180 0.83 7.31 15.69
C ILE A 180 1.64 8.23 14.77
N LEU A 181 1.30 9.52 14.65
CA LEU A 181 2.08 10.48 13.86
C LEU A 181 3.53 10.61 14.35
N ILE A 182 3.76 10.64 15.67
CA ILE A 182 5.11 10.71 16.26
C ILE A 182 5.92 9.45 15.92
N VAL A 183 5.30 8.27 15.89
CA VAL A 183 5.97 7.01 15.54
C VAL A 183 6.51 7.00 14.10
N TYR A 184 5.91 7.76 13.18
CA TYR A 184 6.40 7.90 11.80
C TYR A 184 7.51 8.95 11.64
N LEU A 185 7.71 9.84 12.62
CA LEU A 185 8.70 10.92 12.54
C LEU A 185 10.16 10.41 12.37
N PRO A 186 10.61 9.35 13.06
CA PRO A 186 11.94 8.78 12.84
C PRO A 186 12.20 8.32 11.40
N ILE A 187 11.18 7.85 10.68
CA ILE A 187 11.33 7.40 9.28
C ILE A 187 11.70 8.59 8.38
N LEU A 188 11.24 9.80 8.70
CA LEU A 188 11.60 11.01 7.99
C LEU A 188 13.08 11.38 8.16
N ALA A 189 13.74 10.90 9.23
CA ALA A 189 15.15 11.12 9.49
C ALA A 189 16.07 10.16 8.72
N LEU A 190 15.56 9.06 8.13
CA LEU A 190 16.36 8.10 7.36
C LEU A 190 17.06 8.78 6.18
N VAL A 191 18.34 8.47 5.96
CA VAL A 191 19.17 9.05 4.87
C VAL A 191 19.47 7.96 3.84
N GLY A 192 19.96 8.35 2.66
CA GLY A 192 20.43 7.41 1.64
C GLY A 192 19.31 6.73 0.85
N ILE A 193 19.49 5.44 0.56
CA ILE A 193 18.56 4.63 -0.25
C ILE A 193 17.27 4.37 0.53
N GLU A 194 17.39 3.96 1.79
CA GLU A 194 16.25 3.73 2.69
C GLU A 194 15.37 4.98 2.79
N GLY A 195 15.98 6.15 3.00
CA GLY A 195 15.25 7.42 3.06
C GLY A 195 14.48 7.71 1.77
N LYS A 196 15.04 7.43 0.59
CA LYS A 196 14.32 7.62 -0.68
C LYS A 196 13.14 6.67 -0.84
N MET A 197 13.20 5.48 -0.26
CA MET A 197 12.13 4.48 -0.36
C MET A 197 11.04 4.68 0.70
N PHE A 198 11.39 4.98 1.95
CA PHE A 198 10.45 5.00 3.07
C PHE A 198 9.92 6.40 3.45
N ARG A 199 10.62 7.50 3.09
CA ARG A 199 10.09 8.85 3.37
C ARG A 199 8.74 9.12 2.67
N PRO A 200 8.57 8.83 1.36
CA PRO A 200 7.29 9.04 0.69
C PRO A 200 6.14 8.24 1.32
N MET A 201 6.43 7.03 1.78
CA MET A 201 5.51 6.18 2.54
C MET A 201 5.08 6.86 3.85
N ALA A 202 6.04 7.29 4.68
CA ALA A 202 5.74 7.93 5.97
C ALA A 202 4.97 9.25 5.80
N GLN A 203 5.31 10.04 4.77
CA GLN A 203 4.59 11.29 4.45
C GLN A 203 3.13 11.01 4.08
N THR A 204 2.89 10.03 3.21
CA THR A 204 1.54 9.68 2.74
C THR A 204 0.64 9.21 3.89
N VAL A 205 1.14 8.30 4.73
CA VAL A 205 0.41 7.82 5.91
C VAL A 205 0.18 8.96 6.91
N SER A 206 1.18 9.81 7.15
CA SER A 206 1.04 10.95 8.06
C SER A 206 0.00 11.95 7.57
N PHE A 207 -0.04 12.23 6.26
CA PHE A 207 -1.06 13.10 5.67
C PHE A 207 -2.47 12.50 5.77
N ALA A 208 -2.61 11.19 5.56
CA ALA A 208 -3.89 10.48 5.72
C ALA A 208 -4.39 10.51 7.16
N ILE A 209 -3.52 10.21 8.14
CA ILE A 209 -3.86 10.25 9.57
C ILE A 209 -4.18 11.67 10.01
N PHE A 210 -3.44 12.68 9.53
CA PHE A 210 -3.72 14.08 9.83
C PHE A 210 -5.07 14.51 9.26
N GLY A 211 -5.40 14.11 8.03
CA GLY A 211 -6.72 14.31 7.44
C GLY A 211 -7.82 13.60 8.23
N ALA A 212 -7.59 12.35 8.63
CA ALA A 212 -8.53 11.58 9.45
C ALA A 212 -8.74 12.19 10.84
N LEU A 213 -7.71 12.77 11.45
CA LEU A 213 -7.80 13.52 12.69
C LEU A 213 -8.68 14.76 12.52
N ILE A 214 -8.49 15.54 11.46
CA ILE A 214 -9.35 16.70 11.19
C ILE A 214 -10.81 16.26 11.00
N LEU A 215 -11.03 15.19 10.23
CA LEU A 215 -12.36 14.65 9.97
C LEU A 215 -13.01 14.05 11.23
N SER A 216 -12.25 13.40 12.11
CA SER A 216 -12.75 12.83 13.37
C SER A 216 -13.24 13.91 14.33
N LEU A 217 -12.59 15.08 14.32
CA LEU A 217 -12.96 16.24 15.13
C LEU A 217 -14.16 17.03 14.56
N THR A 218 -14.30 17.06 13.24
CA THR A 218 -15.25 17.96 12.56
C THR A 218 -16.39 17.20 11.88
N TYR A 219 -16.07 16.39 10.88
CA TYR A 219 -17.03 15.69 10.04
C TYR A 219 -17.78 14.58 10.80
N VAL A 220 -17.07 13.75 11.56
CA VAL A 220 -17.64 12.55 12.20
C VAL A 220 -18.75 12.90 13.21
N PRO A 221 -18.59 13.88 14.13
CA PRO A 221 -19.66 14.26 15.05
C PRO A 221 -20.88 14.83 14.31
N VAL A 222 -20.66 15.66 13.28
CA VAL A 222 -21.75 16.26 12.49
C VAL A 222 -22.51 15.18 11.70
N ALA A 223 -21.80 14.30 11.01
CA ALA A 223 -22.38 13.18 10.30
C ALA A 223 -23.15 12.24 11.24
N SER A 224 -22.62 12.02 12.45
CA SER A 224 -23.29 11.23 13.49
C SER A 224 -24.61 11.87 13.92
N ALA A 225 -24.64 13.17 14.17
CA ALA A 225 -25.88 13.87 14.55
C ALA A 225 -26.94 13.86 13.44
N LEU A 226 -26.52 13.97 12.18
CA LEU A 226 -27.43 14.03 11.04
C LEU A 226 -27.98 12.65 10.63
N PHE A 227 -27.11 11.64 10.55
CA PHE A 227 -27.45 10.35 9.93
C PHE A 227 -27.79 9.24 10.92
N LEU A 228 -27.30 9.29 12.17
CA LEU A 228 -27.64 8.25 13.15
C LEU A 228 -29.14 8.28 13.51
N SER A 229 -29.64 7.10 13.88
CA SER A 229 -31.03 6.95 14.29
C SER A 229 -31.28 7.65 15.62
N LYS A 230 -32.31 8.49 15.67
CA LYS A 230 -32.80 9.14 16.90
C LYS A 230 -33.53 8.20 17.85
N LYS A 231 -33.66 6.92 17.48
CA LYS A 231 -34.33 5.91 18.30
C LYS A 231 -33.37 5.44 19.39
N THR A 232 -33.85 5.53 20.63
CA THR A 232 -33.09 5.19 21.84
C THR A 232 -33.09 3.68 22.12
N ILE A 233 -34.02 2.93 21.54
CA ILE A 233 -34.14 1.47 21.67
C ILE A 233 -33.64 0.81 20.37
N GLN A 234 -32.54 0.06 20.47
CA GLN A 234 -32.06 -0.80 19.39
C GLN A 234 -32.59 -2.23 19.56
N LYS A 235 -32.95 -2.87 18.44
CA LYS A 235 -33.24 -4.31 18.45
C LYS A 235 -31.90 -5.06 18.59
N ILE A 236 -31.93 -6.21 19.28
CA ILE A 236 -30.77 -7.09 19.40
C ILE A 236 -30.32 -7.49 17.99
N ASN A 237 -29.13 -7.04 17.60
CA ASN A 237 -28.57 -7.30 16.29
C ASN A 237 -27.56 -8.46 16.34
N ILE A 238 -27.07 -8.85 15.15
CA ILE A 238 -26.07 -9.91 15.01
C ILE A 238 -24.78 -9.53 15.77
N SER A 239 -24.41 -8.25 15.73
CA SER A 239 -23.30 -7.69 16.53
C SER A 239 -23.42 -8.04 18.02
N ASP A 240 -24.58 -7.79 18.64
CA ASP A 240 -24.79 -8.05 20.07
C ASP A 240 -24.61 -9.53 20.41
N LYS A 241 -25.00 -10.45 19.52
CA LYS A 241 -24.78 -11.89 19.70
C LYS A 241 -23.31 -12.25 19.65
N ILE A 242 -22.57 -11.67 18.69
CA ILE A 242 -21.12 -11.88 18.56
C ILE A 242 -20.41 -11.33 19.79
N MET A 243 -20.70 -10.09 20.18
CA MET A 243 -20.08 -9.44 21.34
C MET A 243 -20.40 -10.18 22.64
N ASN A 244 -21.63 -10.66 22.82
CA ASN A 244 -21.98 -11.51 23.97
C ASN A 244 -21.23 -12.84 23.97
N GLY A 245 -21.00 -13.44 22.79
CA GLY A 245 -20.15 -14.63 22.65
C GLY A 245 -18.71 -14.36 23.09
N ILE A 246 -18.12 -13.26 22.61
CA ILE A 246 -16.78 -12.82 22.99
C ILE A 246 -16.70 -12.55 24.50
N ASN A 247 -17.66 -11.80 25.05
CA ASN A 247 -17.70 -11.46 26.48
C ASN A 247 -17.82 -12.69 27.38
N LYS A 248 -18.55 -13.73 26.96
CA LYS A 248 -18.65 -15.00 27.71
C LYS A 248 -17.30 -15.69 27.86
N THR A 249 -16.40 -15.56 26.88
CA THR A 249 -15.04 -16.12 26.95
C THR A 249 -14.06 -15.16 27.60
N PHE A 250 -14.18 -13.86 27.32
CA PHE A 250 -13.29 -12.82 27.82
C PHE A 250 -13.42 -12.61 29.33
N THR A 251 -14.64 -12.53 29.87
CA THR A 251 -14.89 -12.28 31.30
C THR A 251 -14.25 -13.34 32.23
N PRO A 252 -14.42 -14.66 32.00
CA PRO A 252 -13.77 -15.65 32.86
C PRO A 252 -12.25 -15.64 32.72
N LEU A 253 -11.71 -15.45 31.51
CA LEU A 253 -10.26 -15.31 31.30
C LEU A 253 -9.69 -14.13 32.08
N LEU A 254 -10.35 -12.97 32.01
CA LEU A 254 -9.96 -11.77 32.76
C LEU A 254 -9.97 -12.02 34.28
N ASN A 255 -11.01 -12.69 34.78
CA ASN A 255 -11.10 -13.04 36.19
C ASN A 255 -10.00 -14.02 36.63
N ILE A 256 -9.61 -14.96 35.77
CA ILE A 256 -8.47 -15.85 36.00
C ILE A 256 -7.16 -15.05 36.04
N SER A 257 -6.98 -14.11 35.11
CA SER A 257 -5.80 -13.23 35.07
C SER A 257 -5.65 -12.41 36.34
N PHE A 258 -6.75 -11.88 36.90
CA PHE A 258 -6.70 -11.16 38.18
C PHE A 258 -6.35 -12.05 39.37
N LYS A 259 -6.80 -13.32 39.39
CA LYS A 259 -6.47 -14.29 40.44
C LYS A 259 -5.00 -14.74 40.36
N HIS A 260 -4.46 -14.88 39.16
CA HIS A 260 -3.10 -15.39 38.93
C HIS A 260 -2.14 -14.32 38.35
N LYS A 261 -2.18 -13.10 38.89
CA LYS A 261 -1.39 -11.96 38.41
C LYS A 261 0.10 -12.24 38.25
N ILE A 262 0.71 -12.98 39.19
CA ILE A 262 2.15 -13.31 39.14
C ILE A 262 2.43 -14.27 37.97
N SER A 263 1.58 -15.29 37.78
CA SER A 263 1.72 -16.23 36.67
C SER A 263 1.59 -15.52 35.32
N VAL A 264 0.66 -14.56 35.18
CA VAL A 264 0.51 -13.76 33.96
C VAL A 264 1.79 -12.98 33.65
N VAL A 265 2.38 -12.32 34.65
CA VAL A 265 3.63 -11.58 34.48
C VAL A 265 4.79 -12.50 34.12
N ILE A 266 4.92 -13.66 34.79
CA ILE A 266 5.95 -14.65 34.50
C ILE A 266 5.81 -15.16 33.06
N ILE A 267 4.60 -15.57 32.65
CA ILE A 267 4.35 -16.06 31.28
C ILE A 267 4.68 -14.97 30.26
N SER A 268 4.27 -13.72 30.50
CA SER A 268 4.55 -12.61 29.59
C SER A 268 6.05 -12.37 29.44
N PHE A 269 6.81 -12.40 30.54
CA PHE A 269 8.26 -12.24 30.52
C PHE A 269 8.96 -13.42 29.85
N THR A 270 8.50 -14.66 30.12
CA THR A 270 9.00 -15.86 29.45
C THR A 270 8.76 -15.80 27.95
N LEU A 271 7.57 -15.39 27.51
CA LEU A 271 7.27 -15.19 26.08
C LEU A 271 8.15 -14.12 25.45
N LEU A 272 8.42 -13.02 26.16
CA LEU A 272 9.35 -11.99 25.70
C LEU A 272 10.77 -12.54 25.55
N CYS A 273 11.28 -13.31 26.54
CA CYS A 273 12.59 -13.96 26.45
C CYS A 273 12.67 -14.96 25.30
N ILE A 274 11.62 -15.76 25.08
CA ILE A 274 11.53 -16.69 23.94
C ILE A 274 11.56 -15.91 22.62
N SER A 275 10.80 -14.81 22.52
CA SER A 275 10.79 -13.96 21.32
C SER A 275 12.16 -13.38 21.04
N LEU A 276 12.88 -12.89 22.05
CA LEU A 276 14.24 -12.38 21.89
C LEU A 276 15.23 -13.49 21.48
N PHE A 277 15.07 -14.68 22.03
CA PHE A 277 15.88 -15.83 21.64
C PHE A 277 15.63 -16.24 20.18
N MET A 278 14.37 -16.29 19.74
CA MET A 278 14.01 -16.57 18.35
C MET A 278 14.46 -15.46 17.39
N PHE A 279 14.42 -14.19 17.82
CA PHE A 279 14.87 -13.07 17.02
C PHE A 279 16.35 -13.21 16.61
N ASN A 280 17.20 -13.78 17.48
CA ASN A 280 18.60 -14.04 17.16
C ASN A 280 18.82 -15.10 16.07
N SER A 281 17.79 -15.87 15.70
CA SER A 281 17.86 -16.85 14.61
C SER A 281 17.42 -16.31 13.25
N LEU A 282 16.87 -15.08 13.21
CA LEU A 282 16.44 -14.46 11.97
C LEU A 282 17.65 -13.84 11.23
N GLY A 283 17.71 -14.06 9.92
CA GLY A 283 18.66 -13.39 9.04
C GLY A 283 18.34 -11.90 8.87
N GLY A 284 19.32 -11.14 8.37
CA GLY A 284 19.14 -9.74 8.01
C GLY A 284 19.24 -9.54 6.49
N GLU A 285 18.28 -8.81 5.93
CA GLU A 285 18.32 -8.34 4.55
C GLU A 285 18.19 -6.82 4.55
N PHE A 286 18.83 -6.14 3.57
CA PHE A 286 18.80 -4.68 3.49
C PHE A 286 17.41 -4.16 3.11
N ILE A 287 16.83 -4.70 2.03
CA ILE A 287 15.48 -4.41 1.52
C ILE A 287 14.95 -5.71 0.90
N PRO A 288 13.66 -6.05 1.05
CA PRO A 288 13.08 -7.21 0.39
C PRO A 288 13.28 -7.13 -1.12
N GLN A 289 13.55 -8.27 -1.76
CA GLN A 289 13.67 -8.32 -3.21
C GLN A 289 12.34 -7.93 -3.86
N LEU A 290 12.34 -6.82 -4.62
CA LEU A 290 11.17 -6.41 -5.39
C LEU A 290 11.12 -7.21 -6.69
N GLU A 291 10.01 -7.93 -6.89
CA GLU A 291 9.78 -8.66 -8.14
C GLU A 291 9.32 -7.68 -9.25
N GLU A 292 10.21 -7.37 -10.20
CA GLU A 292 9.88 -6.54 -11.37
C GLU A 292 9.21 -7.33 -12.52
N GLY A 293 9.22 -8.67 -12.42
CA GLY A 293 8.69 -9.58 -13.45
C GLY A 293 9.75 -9.97 -14.48
N ASP A 294 10.44 -8.99 -15.06
CA ASP A 294 11.53 -9.21 -16.01
C ASP A 294 12.87 -9.43 -15.27
N LEU A 295 13.80 -10.15 -15.92
CA LEU A 295 15.11 -10.46 -15.36
C LEU A 295 16.22 -9.70 -16.08
N ALA A 296 17.10 -9.11 -15.30
CA ALA A 296 18.39 -8.61 -15.77
C ALA A 296 19.46 -9.64 -15.45
N ALA A 297 20.29 -9.99 -16.43
CA ALA A 297 21.42 -10.90 -16.26
C ALA A 297 22.66 -10.34 -16.96
N GLY A 298 23.85 -10.82 -16.59
CA GLY A 298 25.10 -10.49 -17.26
C GLY A 298 25.72 -11.74 -17.86
N VAL A 299 26.37 -11.61 -19.01
CA VAL A 299 27.23 -12.63 -19.59
C VAL A 299 28.65 -12.08 -19.71
N ALA A 300 29.63 -12.92 -19.43
CA ALA A 300 31.03 -12.61 -19.64
C ALA A 300 31.71 -13.82 -20.29
N THR A 301 32.40 -13.58 -21.40
CA THR A 301 33.31 -14.56 -22.02
C THR A 301 34.71 -14.41 -21.45
N LEU A 302 35.61 -15.34 -21.80
CA LEU A 302 37.03 -15.25 -21.40
C LEU A 302 37.65 -13.93 -21.89
N GLN A 303 38.44 -13.32 -21.01
CA GLN A 303 39.12 -12.06 -21.32
C GLN A 303 40.14 -12.25 -22.46
N GLY A 304 40.24 -11.27 -23.35
CA GLY A 304 41.03 -11.32 -24.58
C GLY A 304 40.33 -12.02 -25.76
N GLY A 305 39.05 -12.38 -25.62
CA GLY A 305 38.25 -12.98 -26.69
C GLY A 305 37.87 -11.99 -27.79
N SER A 306 37.59 -12.50 -29.00
CA SER A 306 37.07 -11.66 -30.08
C SER A 306 35.57 -11.40 -29.91
N LEU A 307 35.10 -10.25 -30.41
CA LEU A 307 33.67 -9.91 -30.42
C LEU A 307 32.83 -11.01 -31.10
N SER A 308 33.33 -11.60 -32.19
CA SER A 308 32.67 -12.70 -32.89
C SER A 308 32.45 -13.92 -32.00
N ASN A 309 33.40 -14.25 -31.13
CA ASN A 309 33.25 -15.35 -30.18
C ASN A 309 32.18 -15.03 -29.11
N THR A 310 32.12 -13.77 -28.66
CA THR A 310 31.09 -13.32 -27.72
C THR A 310 29.69 -13.38 -28.36
N ILE A 311 29.55 -12.93 -29.61
CA ILE A 311 28.30 -13.03 -30.39
C ILE A 311 27.85 -14.49 -30.50
N GLU A 312 28.72 -15.41 -30.95
CA GLU A 312 28.38 -16.83 -31.10
C GLU A 312 27.97 -17.47 -29.76
N THR A 313 28.61 -17.08 -28.67
CA THR A 313 28.29 -17.56 -27.32
C THR A 313 26.92 -17.06 -26.86
N VAL A 314 26.62 -15.79 -27.11
CA VAL A 314 25.34 -15.15 -26.79
C VAL A 314 24.21 -15.76 -27.62
N GLU A 315 24.40 -16.01 -28.91
CA GLU A 315 23.41 -16.69 -29.75
C GLU A 315 23.07 -18.09 -29.24
N LYS A 316 24.09 -18.86 -28.84
CA LYS A 316 23.90 -20.18 -28.21
C LYS A 316 23.10 -20.07 -26.92
N ALA A 317 23.43 -19.08 -26.07
CA ALA A 317 22.72 -18.84 -24.81
C ALA A 317 21.26 -18.41 -25.05
N ASN A 318 20.99 -17.48 -25.98
CA ASN A 318 19.66 -17.07 -26.40
C ASN A 318 18.82 -18.26 -26.87
N LYS A 319 19.39 -19.12 -27.72
CA LYS A 319 18.70 -20.32 -28.19
C LYS A 319 18.34 -21.26 -27.04
N ILE A 320 19.24 -21.45 -26.07
CA ILE A 320 18.98 -22.26 -24.89
C ILE A 320 17.86 -21.63 -24.04
N LEU A 321 17.92 -20.32 -23.78
CA LEU A 321 16.91 -19.60 -23.00
C LEU A 321 15.52 -19.78 -23.62
N MET A 322 15.40 -19.51 -24.92
CA MET A 322 14.12 -19.59 -25.64
C MET A 322 13.60 -21.03 -25.80
N THR A 323 14.48 -22.03 -25.93
CA THR A 323 14.07 -23.43 -26.17
C THR A 323 13.74 -24.16 -24.87
N LYS A 324 14.50 -23.91 -23.79
CA LYS A 324 14.34 -24.65 -22.53
C LYS A 324 13.34 -24.01 -21.56
N PHE A 325 13.13 -22.70 -21.65
CA PHE A 325 12.29 -21.96 -20.71
C PHE A 325 11.10 -21.34 -21.44
N PRO A 326 9.93 -22.02 -21.46
CA PRO A 326 8.74 -21.52 -22.14
C PRO A 326 8.17 -20.24 -21.50
N GLU A 327 8.61 -19.87 -20.30
CA GLU A 327 8.23 -18.65 -19.58
C GLU A 327 8.90 -17.40 -20.16
N VAL A 328 10.00 -17.55 -20.90
CA VAL A 328 10.70 -16.43 -21.55
C VAL A 328 9.92 -15.99 -22.78
N LYS A 329 9.61 -14.69 -22.86
CA LYS A 329 8.96 -14.06 -24.01
C LYS A 329 9.99 -13.64 -25.06
N HIS A 330 11.01 -12.91 -24.62
CA HIS A 330 12.16 -12.50 -25.44
C HIS A 330 13.42 -12.44 -24.56
N ALA A 331 14.57 -12.81 -25.13
CA ALA A 331 15.87 -12.64 -24.50
C ALA A 331 16.75 -11.78 -25.43
N ILE A 332 17.20 -10.63 -24.94
CA ILE A 332 18.02 -9.70 -25.70
C ILE A 332 19.30 -9.44 -24.92
N CYS A 333 20.43 -9.56 -25.59
CA CYS A 333 21.73 -9.28 -25.01
C CYS A 333 22.40 -8.14 -25.76
N LYS A 334 22.76 -7.08 -25.03
CA LYS A 334 23.58 -5.99 -25.53
C LYS A 334 25.03 -6.29 -25.23
N ILE A 335 25.83 -6.59 -26.25
CA ILE A 335 27.27 -6.86 -26.12
C ILE A 335 28.05 -5.54 -26.22
N GLY A 336 29.03 -5.35 -25.34
CA GLY A 336 29.85 -4.14 -25.34
C GLY A 336 29.08 -2.90 -24.89
N THR A 337 29.65 -1.75 -25.21
CA THR A 337 29.20 -0.42 -24.76
C THR A 337 28.16 0.17 -25.71
N GLY A 338 27.09 0.74 -25.16
CA GLY A 338 26.22 1.64 -25.92
C GLY A 338 26.92 2.98 -26.22
N GLU A 339 26.39 3.76 -27.16
CA GLU A 339 26.87 5.13 -27.43
C GLU A 339 26.49 6.14 -26.32
N ILE A 340 26.67 5.75 -25.05
CA ILE A 340 26.38 6.56 -23.87
C ILE A 340 27.59 6.56 -22.94
N PRO A 341 27.98 7.72 -22.37
CA PRO A 341 29.15 7.81 -21.48
C PRO A 341 29.02 7.01 -20.17
N THR A 342 27.82 6.55 -19.83
CA THR A 342 27.52 5.87 -18.56
C THR A 342 27.70 4.37 -18.60
N ASP A 343 28.05 3.80 -19.75
CA ASP A 343 28.09 2.35 -19.97
C ASP A 343 29.50 1.85 -20.33
N PRO A 344 30.33 1.44 -19.35
CA PRO A 344 31.72 1.08 -19.58
C PRO A 344 31.91 -0.40 -19.94
N THR A 345 30.90 -1.08 -20.48
CA THR A 345 30.92 -2.53 -20.74
C THR A 345 31.93 -2.90 -21.85
N PRO A 346 32.91 -3.78 -21.56
CA PRO A 346 33.82 -4.31 -22.57
C PRO A 346 33.12 -5.22 -23.60
N MET A 347 33.74 -5.39 -24.77
CA MET A 347 33.24 -6.24 -25.87
C MET A 347 33.14 -7.73 -25.52
N GLU A 348 33.78 -8.15 -24.42
CA GLU A 348 33.77 -9.53 -23.91
C GLU A 348 32.60 -9.79 -22.95
N THR A 349 31.82 -8.75 -22.65
CA THR A 349 30.69 -8.78 -21.71
C THR A 349 29.42 -8.32 -22.40
N GLY A 350 28.28 -8.82 -21.93
CA GLY A 350 26.98 -8.38 -22.41
C GLY A 350 25.93 -8.34 -21.31
N ASP A 351 25.00 -7.39 -21.45
CA ASP A 351 23.87 -7.22 -20.54
C ASP A 351 22.62 -7.85 -21.16
N TYR A 352 22.05 -8.81 -20.44
CA TYR A 352 20.80 -9.47 -20.79
C TYR A 352 19.60 -8.77 -20.20
N ILE A 353 18.58 -8.58 -21.04
CA ILE A 353 17.22 -8.25 -20.65
C ILE A 353 16.37 -9.44 -21.09
N ILE A 354 15.89 -10.19 -20.11
CA ILE A 354 15.06 -11.38 -20.30
C ILE A 354 13.65 -11.00 -19.89
N VAL A 355 12.80 -10.80 -20.90
CA VAL A 355 11.40 -10.44 -20.72
C VAL A 355 10.60 -11.70 -20.50
N MET A 356 9.85 -11.73 -19.41
CA MET A 356 9.04 -12.89 -19.04
C MET A 356 7.62 -12.74 -19.57
N LYS A 357 6.93 -13.86 -19.81
CA LYS A 357 5.48 -13.86 -20.02
C LYS A 357 4.77 -13.45 -18.73
N ASP A 358 3.57 -12.89 -18.85
CA ASP A 358 2.77 -12.54 -17.68
C ASP A 358 2.51 -13.78 -16.80
N LYS A 359 2.56 -13.59 -15.48
CA LYS A 359 2.25 -14.64 -14.50
C LYS A 359 0.78 -15.05 -14.67
N SER A 360 0.56 -16.32 -15.01
CA SER A 360 -0.76 -16.96 -15.09
C SER A 360 -1.37 -17.23 -13.72
#